data_AF-A0A1F5RRA2-F1
#
_entry.id   AF-A0A1F5RRA2-F1
#
_cell.length_a   1.000
_cell.length_b   1.000
_cell.length_c   1.000
_cell.angle_alpha   90.00
_cell.angle_beta   90.00
_cell.angle_gamma   90.00
#
_symmetry.space_group_name_H-M   'P 1'
#
loop_
_entity.id
_entity.type
_entity.pdbx_description
1 polymer ?
#
loop_
_entity_poly.entity_id
_entity_poly.type
_entity_poly.pdbx_seq_one_letter_code
_entity_poly.pdbx_strand_id
1 'polypeptide(L)'
;MVGQRTHDKLRYAQALLGHQVPSGDMAEVLDRALDALIERLEKRKFAATDRPRPGPRRSTAGGRHVPAHVKRGVWERDGGRCTFVSASGQRCPATSRLEFDHVTPVSRGGSATVAGMRLRCRAHNQYAAECAFGAGFMSHKRDAAARNAAARNAAAREAAAGARPRAAAARDAAAARARAAAATRARAAAEVIPWLRRLGLRADEARHAAARCEPIPDAPLEERLRVALSCFARPSQGRATGRLPAPT
;
A
#
# COMPACT_ATOMS: atom_id res chain seq x y z
N MET A 1 -14.81 -21.80 6.16
CA MET A 1 -14.26 -21.25 7.42
C MET A 1 -13.44 -20.00 7.09
N VAL A 2 -13.71 -18.86 7.74
CA VAL A 2 -13.01 -17.59 7.48
C VAL A 2 -11.65 -17.64 8.18
N GLY A 3 -10.56 -17.36 7.45
CA GLY A 3 -9.21 -17.37 8.05
C GLY A 3 -9.02 -16.26 9.09
N GLN A 4 -8.13 -16.47 10.06
CA GLN A 4 -7.90 -15.57 11.22
C GLN A 4 -7.74 -14.11 10.80
N ARG A 5 -6.90 -13.84 9.79
CA ARG A 5 -6.66 -12.49 9.28
C ARG A 5 -7.94 -11.79 8.80
N THR A 6 -8.88 -12.51 8.19
CA THR A 6 -10.14 -11.93 7.72
C THR A 6 -11.07 -11.71 8.90
N HIS A 7 -11.10 -12.62 9.87
CA HIS A 7 -11.85 -12.43 11.11
C HIS A 7 -11.38 -11.17 11.87
N ASP A 8 -10.07 -10.96 12.01
CA ASP A 8 -9.52 -9.78 12.70
C ASP A 8 -9.92 -8.48 12.00
N LYS A 9 -9.92 -8.45 10.66
CA LYS A 9 -10.41 -7.30 9.90
C LYS A 9 -11.89 -7.04 10.12
N LEU A 10 -12.70 -8.09 10.20
CA LEU A 10 -14.14 -7.97 10.44
C LEU A 10 -14.41 -7.41 11.84
N ARG A 11 -13.70 -7.89 12.87
CA ARG A 11 -13.82 -7.36 14.24
C ARG A 11 -13.34 -5.92 14.35
N TYR A 12 -12.24 -5.59 13.68
CA TYR A 12 -11.75 -4.23 13.64
C TYR A 12 -12.76 -3.28 12.95
N ALA A 13 -13.33 -3.69 11.82
CA ALA A 13 -14.38 -2.91 11.15
C ALA A 13 -15.65 -2.76 12.01
N GLN A 14 -16.07 -3.83 12.70
CA GLN A 14 -17.19 -3.82 13.64
C GLN A 14 -16.97 -2.79 14.75
N ALA A 15 -15.79 -2.78 15.37
CA ALA A 15 -15.45 -1.83 16.42
C ALA A 15 -15.48 -0.37 15.92
N LEU A 16 -14.94 -0.12 14.72
CA LEU A 16 -14.96 1.22 14.10
C LEU A 16 -16.38 1.70 13.76
N LEU A 17 -17.27 0.78 13.38
CA LEU A 17 -18.65 1.06 13.04
C LEU A 17 -19.58 1.15 14.26
N GLY A 18 -19.09 0.97 15.49
CA GLY A 18 -19.95 0.87 16.68
C GLY A 18 -20.92 2.03 16.89
N HIS A 19 -20.60 3.25 16.44
CA HIS A 19 -21.53 4.39 16.49
C HIS A 19 -22.63 4.34 15.40
N GLN A 20 -22.34 3.72 14.26
CA GLN A 20 -23.28 3.57 13.14
C GLN A 20 -24.09 2.27 13.24
N VAL A 21 -23.52 1.24 13.88
CA VAL A 21 -24.11 -0.08 14.10
C VAL A 21 -24.02 -0.42 15.59
N PRO A 22 -24.88 0.15 16.45
CA PRO A 22 -24.80 -0.06 17.90
C PRO A 22 -25.02 -1.52 18.32
N SER A 23 -25.78 -2.29 17.54
CA SER A 23 -26.01 -3.74 17.73
C SER A 23 -24.73 -4.55 17.54
N GLY A 24 -23.75 -4.02 16.81
CA GLY A 24 -22.60 -4.77 16.34
C GLY A 24 -22.96 -5.93 15.42
N ASP A 25 -24.14 -5.95 14.79
CA ASP A 25 -24.55 -7.06 13.93
C ASP A 25 -23.58 -7.21 12.75
N MET A 26 -23.03 -8.42 12.62
CA MET A 26 -22.06 -8.73 11.58
C MET A 26 -22.66 -8.73 10.19
N ALA A 27 -23.96 -9.05 10.04
CA ALA A 27 -24.63 -8.97 8.75
C ALA A 27 -24.69 -7.52 8.25
N GLU A 28 -25.06 -6.58 9.12
CA GLU A 28 -25.10 -5.14 8.82
C GLU A 28 -23.72 -4.54 8.50
N VAL A 29 -22.68 -5.01 9.19
CA VAL A 29 -21.28 -4.61 8.90
C VAL A 29 -20.83 -5.14 7.54
N LEU A 30 -21.18 -6.38 7.21
CA LEU A 30 -20.84 -6.99 5.92
C LEU A 30 -21.58 -6.31 4.76
N ASP A 31 -22.86 -6.01 4.93
CA ASP A 31 -23.70 -5.36 3.93
C ASP A 31 -23.10 -4.00 3.52
N ARG A 32 -22.82 -3.12 4.49
CA ARG A 32 -22.15 -1.83 4.23
C ARG A 32 -20.77 -1.98 3.59
N ALA A 33 -20.01 -2.99 4.01
CA ALA A 33 -18.69 -3.24 3.43
C ALA A 33 -18.79 -3.70 1.96
N LEU A 34 -19.82 -4.47 1.62
CA LEU A 34 -20.11 -4.90 0.25
C LEU A 34 -20.58 -3.73 -0.60
N ASP A 35 -21.47 -2.87 -0.11
CA ASP A 35 -21.91 -1.66 -0.82
C ASP A 35 -20.72 -0.76 -1.18
N ALA A 36 -19.85 -0.48 -0.20
CA ALA A 36 -18.65 0.32 -0.43
C ALA A 36 -17.68 -0.36 -1.43
N LEU A 37 -17.60 -1.70 -1.40
CA LEU A 37 -16.79 -2.45 -2.35
C LEU A 37 -17.39 -2.41 -3.76
N ILE A 38 -18.71 -2.56 -3.89
CA ILE A 38 -19.46 -2.51 -5.15
C ILE A 38 -19.27 -1.13 -5.78
N GLU A 39 -19.55 -0.04 -5.06
CA GLU A 39 -19.39 1.33 -5.56
C GLU A 39 -17.96 1.57 -6.09
N ARG A 40 -16.94 1.10 -5.35
CA ARG A 40 -15.53 1.20 -5.77
C ARG A 40 -15.23 0.32 -6.98
N LEU A 41 -15.86 -0.84 -7.12
CA LEU A 41 -15.70 -1.72 -8.28
C LEU A 41 -16.39 -1.12 -9.51
N GLU A 42 -17.58 -0.57 -9.38
CA GLU A 42 -18.35 0.07 -10.46
C GLU A 42 -17.60 1.30 -11.02
N LYS A 43 -17.10 2.17 -10.13
CA LYS A 43 -16.20 3.28 -10.48
C LYS A 43 -14.98 2.80 -11.27
N ARG A 44 -14.34 1.71 -10.87
CA ARG A 44 -13.18 1.16 -11.58
C ARG A 44 -13.54 0.48 -12.90
N LYS A 45 -14.66 -0.25 -12.93
CA LYS A 45 -15.06 -1.11 -14.04
C LYS A 45 -15.60 -0.28 -15.21
N PHE A 46 -16.54 0.62 -14.95
CA PHE A 46 -17.23 1.39 -15.99
C PHE A 46 -17.32 2.89 -15.71
N ALA A 47 -16.55 3.39 -14.74
CA ALA A 47 -16.51 4.80 -14.38
C ALA A 47 -17.87 5.36 -13.93
N ALA A 48 -18.62 4.56 -13.16
CA ALA A 48 -19.85 4.96 -12.49
C ALA A 48 -19.64 6.27 -11.71
N THR A 49 -20.54 7.23 -11.89
CA THR A 49 -20.55 8.49 -11.13
C THR A 49 -21.84 9.25 -11.40
N ASP A 50 -22.42 9.83 -10.35
CA ASP A 50 -23.63 10.66 -10.45
C ASP A 50 -23.34 12.07 -10.97
N ARG A 51 -22.07 12.51 -10.90
CA ARG A 51 -21.63 13.86 -11.30
C ARG A 51 -20.50 13.77 -12.32
N PRO A 52 -20.79 13.39 -13.57
CA PRO A 52 -19.78 13.33 -14.61
C PRO A 52 -19.27 14.74 -14.93
N ARG A 53 -17.94 14.92 -14.94
CA ARG A 53 -17.34 16.15 -15.48
C ARG A 53 -17.59 16.23 -17.00
N PRO A 54 -17.83 17.43 -17.56
CA PRO A 54 -17.87 17.62 -19.00
C PRO A 54 -16.61 17.05 -19.64
N GLY A 55 -16.80 16.17 -20.63
CA GLY A 55 -15.69 15.52 -21.32
C GLY A 55 -14.88 16.54 -22.16
N PRO A 56 -13.64 16.21 -22.51
CA PRO A 56 -12.89 17.01 -23.48
C PRO A 56 -13.67 17.07 -24.80
N ARG A 57 -13.77 18.27 -25.41
CA ARG A 57 -14.47 18.50 -26.69
C ARG A 57 -13.86 17.74 -27.88
N ARG A 58 -12.67 17.17 -27.73
CA ARG A 58 -11.98 16.36 -28.73
C ARG A 58 -11.59 15.02 -28.12
N SER A 59 -11.81 13.93 -28.87
CA SER A 59 -11.24 12.63 -28.53
C SER A 59 -9.72 12.75 -28.52
N THR A 60 -9.06 12.27 -27.47
CA THR A 60 -7.63 12.07 -27.51
C THR A 60 -7.34 11.00 -28.58
N ALA A 61 -6.39 11.28 -29.47
CA ALA A 61 -6.21 10.64 -30.78
C ALA A 61 -5.80 9.15 -30.76
N GLY A 62 -6.02 8.42 -29.67
CA GLY A 62 -5.78 6.99 -29.58
C GLY A 62 -7.07 6.20 -29.51
N GLY A 63 -7.53 5.64 -30.65
CA GLY A 63 -8.75 4.81 -30.72
C GLY A 63 -8.78 3.61 -29.76
N ARG A 64 -7.66 3.26 -29.10
CA ARG A 64 -7.59 2.18 -28.10
C ARG A 64 -8.14 2.57 -26.72
N HIS A 65 -8.10 3.85 -26.35
CA HIS A 65 -8.59 4.28 -25.04
C HIS A 65 -10.10 4.49 -25.08
N VAL A 66 -10.84 3.84 -24.18
CA VAL A 66 -12.30 4.01 -24.07
C VAL A 66 -12.60 5.09 -23.02
N PRO A 67 -13.16 6.26 -23.43
CA PRO A 67 -13.47 7.34 -22.50
C PRO A 67 -14.49 6.93 -21.42
N ALA A 68 -14.43 7.59 -20.26
CA ALA A 68 -15.32 7.27 -19.14
C ALA A 68 -16.81 7.39 -19.47
N HIS A 69 -17.21 8.41 -20.24
CA HIS A 69 -18.61 8.57 -20.67
C HIS A 69 -19.07 7.44 -21.60
N VAL A 70 -18.18 6.95 -22.46
CA VAL A 70 -18.45 5.81 -23.35
C VAL A 70 -18.58 4.53 -22.54
N LYS A 71 -17.71 4.30 -21.55
CA LYS A 71 -17.83 3.13 -20.67
C LYS A 71 -19.16 3.08 -19.93
N ARG A 72 -19.61 4.22 -19.36
CA ARG A 72 -20.92 4.33 -18.71
C ARG A 72 -22.06 4.05 -19.69
N GLY A 73 -22.09 4.75 -20.82
CA GLY A 73 -23.18 4.60 -21.80
C GLY A 73 -23.26 3.19 -22.39
N VAL A 74 -22.12 2.54 -22.66
CA VAL A 74 -22.09 1.14 -23.12
C VAL A 74 -22.53 0.18 -22.02
N TRP A 75 -22.11 0.41 -20.77
CA TRP A 75 -22.50 -0.45 -19.65
C TRP A 75 -24.00 -0.42 -19.39
N GLU A 76 -24.58 0.79 -19.36
CA GLU A 76 -26.01 1.03 -19.21
C GLU A 76 -26.80 0.40 -20.37
N ARG A 77 -26.44 0.71 -21.61
CA ARG A 77 -27.07 0.13 -22.82
C ARG A 77 -27.04 -1.39 -22.82
N ASP A 78 -25.89 -1.98 -22.45
CA ASP A 78 -25.70 -3.43 -22.49
C ASP A 78 -26.18 -4.11 -21.19
N GLY A 79 -26.64 -3.36 -20.19
CA GLY A 79 -27.12 -3.89 -18.91
C GLY A 79 -26.09 -4.73 -18.16
N GLY A 80 -24.79 -4.39 -18.28
CA GLY A 80 -23.71 -5.16 -17.65
C GLY A 80 -23.66 -6.63 -18.08
N ARG A 81 -24.06 -6.94 -19.32
CA ARG A 81 -24.15 -8.32 -19.86
C ARG A 81 -23.55 -8.43 -21.25
N CYS A 82 -22.94 -9.56 -21.55
CA CYS A 82 -22.41 -9.85 -22.88
C CYS A 82 -23.47 -9.65 -23.98
N THR A 83 -23.13 -8.96 -25.06
CA THR A 83 -24.02 -8.68 -26.21
C THR A 83 -23.96 -9.74 -27.30
N PHE A 84 -23.21 -10.82 -27.10
CA PHE A 84 -23.20 -11.94 -28.05
C PHE A 84 -24.55 -12.62 -28.09
N VAL A 85 -25.05 -12.88 -29.29
CA VAL A 85 -26.26 -13.64 -29.58
C VAL A 85 -25.84 -14.86 -30.39
N SER A 86 -26.24 -16.05 -29.95
CA SER A 86 -25.97 -17.30 -30.64
C SER A 86 -26.74 -17.38 -31.97
N ALA A 87 -26.40 -18.37 -32.80
CA ALA A 87 -27.18 -18.68 -34.00
C ALA A 87 -28.66 -18.98 -33.71
N SER A 88 -28.97 -19.49 -32.51
CA SER A 88 -30.33 -19.73 -32.01
C SER A 88 -31.02 -18.49 -31.42
N GLY A 89 -30.43 -17.30 -31.55
CA GLY A 89 -31.01 -16.04 -31.05
C GLY A 89 -30.84 -15.81 -29.54
N GLN A 90 -30.13 -16.69 -28.84
CA GLN A 90 -29.97 -16.58 -27.38
C GLN A 90 -28.82 -15.65 -27.01
N ARG A 91 -29.12 -14.61 -26.22
CA ARG A 91 -28.10 -13.70 -25.70
C ARG A 91 -27.30 -14.38 -24.60
N CYS A 92 -25.98 -14.31 -24.68
CA CYS A 92 -25.08 -14.86 -23.67
C CYS A 92 -25.43 -14.31 -22.26
N PRO A 93 -25.65 -15.17 -21.24
CA PRO A 93 -26.05 -14.74 -19.90
C PRO A 93 -24.89 -14.18 -19.06
N ALA A 94 -23.66 -14.21 -19.57
CA ALA A 94 -22.49 -13.80 -18.80
C ALA A 94 -22.53 -12.31 -18.42
N THR A 95 -22.44 -12.03 -17.12
CA THR A 95 -22.29 -10.70 -16.51
C THR A 95 -20.90 -10.50 -15.88
N SER A 96 -20.10 -11.56 -15.81
CA SER A 96 -18.75 -11.54 -15.26
C SER A 96 -17.68 -11.59 -16.37
N ARG A 97 -16.46 -11.16 -16.02
CA ARG A 97 -15.30 -11.13 -16.95
C ARG A 97 -15.64 -10.44 -18.28
N LEU A 98 -16.42 -9.37 -18.20
CA LEU A 98 -16.77 -8.52 -19.33
C LEU A 98 -15.64 -7.58 -19.71
N GLU A 99 -15.48 -7.40 -21.01
CA GLU A 99 -14.50 -6.60 -21.71
C GLU A 99 -15.24 -5.63 -22.65
N PHE A 100 -14.72 -4.41 -22.77
CA PHE A 100 -15.18 -3.42 -23.74
C PHE A 100 -14.52 -3.73 -25.09
N ASP A 101 -15.29 -4.36 -25.96
CA ASP A 101 -14.88 -4.75 -27.30
C ASP A 101 -15.25 -3.68 -28.31
N HIS A 102 -14.38 -3.45 -29.29
CA HIS A 102 -14.71 -2.58 -30.42
C HIS A 102 -15.47 -3.40 -31.45
N VAL A 103 -16.65 -2.93 -31.89
CA VAL A 103 -17.44 -3.58 -32.93
C VAL A 103 -16.60 -3.74 -34.20
N THR A 104 -15.96 -2.65 -34.63
CA THR A 104 -14.91 -2.65 -35.64
C THR A 104 -13.56 -2.56 -34.92
N PRO A 105 -12.62 -3.48 -35.12
CA PRO A 105 -11.33 -3.39 -34.45
C PRO A 105 -10.60 -2.08 -34.75
N VAL A 106 -9.85 -1.56 -33.77
CA VAL A 106 -9.09 -0.30 -33.92
C VAL A 106 -8.14 -0.32 -35.13
N SER A 107 -7.50 -1.46 -35.40
CA SER A 107 -6.61 -1.63 -36.57
C SER A 107 -7.34 -1.56 -37.92
N ARG A 108 -8.67 -1.55 -37.91
CA ARG A 108 -9.54 -1.37 -39.08
C ARG A 108 -10.31 -0.03 -39.02
N GLY A 109 -9.83 0.93 -38.25
CA GLY A 109 -10.45 2.26 -38.12
C GLY A 109 -11.58 2.36 -37.09
N GLY A 110 -11.74 1.36 -36.23
CA GLY A 110 -12.73 1.40 -35.14
C GLY A 110 -12.53 2.56 -34.16
N SER A 111 -13.63 3.21 -33.80
CA SER A 111 -13.65 4.31 -32.82
C SER A 111 -14.32 3.89 -31.50
N ALA A 112 -13.78 4.35 -30.38
CA ALA A 112 -14.37 4.15 -29.05
C ALA A 112 -15.53 5.12 -28.80
N THR A 113 -16.65 4.95 -29.51
CA THR A 113 -17.93 5.65 -29.28
C THR A 113 -18.92 4.69 -28.61
N VAL A 114 -20.04 5.20 -28.08
CA VAL A 114 -21.07 4.31 -27.50
C VAL A 114 -21.56 3.29 -28.53
N ALA A 115 -21.81 3.70 -29.77
CA ALA A 115 -22.20 2.80 -30.86
C ALA A 115 -21.07 1.87 -31.34
N GLY A 116 -19.82 2.36 -31.35
CA GLY A 116 -18.65 1.59 -31.80
C GLY A 116 -18.12 0.57 -30.80
N MET A 117 -18.65 0.57 -29.58
CA MET A 117 -18.24 -0.30 -28.48
C MET A 117 -19.36 -1.23 -28.04
N ARG A 118 -19.00 -2.38 -27.47
CA ARG A 118 -19.93 -3.37 -26.91
C ARG A 118 -19.32 -4.17 -25.77
N LEU A 119 -20.13 -4.73 -24.89
CA LEU A 119 -19.68 -5.67 -23.87
C LEU A 119 -19.61 -7.09 -24.42
N ARG A 120 -18.48 -7.75 -24.19
CA ARG A 120 -18.28 -9.18 -24.47
C ARG A 120 -17.66 -9.86 -23.25
N CYS A 121 -18.07 -11.08 -22.92
CA CYS A 121 -17.29 -11.89 -21.99
C CYS A 121 -15.98 -12.30 -22.66
N ARG A 122 -14.95 -12.66 -21.88
CA ARG A 122 -13.65 -13.11 -22.38
C ARG A 122 -13.75 -14.09 -23.57
N ALA A 123 -14.62 -15.10 -23.47
CA ALA A 123 -14.78 -16.12 -24.52
C ALA A 123 -15.31 -15.51 -25.83
N HIS A 124 -16.38 -14.71 -25.76
CA HIS A 124 -16.95 -14.09 -26.96
C HIS A 124 -16.11 -12.92 -27.50
N ASN A 125 -15.30 -12.27 -26.65
CA ASN A 125 -14.33 -11.29 -27.11
C ASN A 125 -13.22 -11.99 -27.93
N GLN A 126 -12.75 -13.14 -27.44
CA GLN A 126 -11.77 -13.94 -28.17
C GLN A 126 -12.33 -14.46 -29.50
N TYR A 127 -13.56 -14.97 -29.50
CA TYR A 127 -14.24 -15.39 -30.72
C TYR A 127 -14.35 -14.24 -31.73
N ALA A 128 -14.79 -13.05 -31.28
CA ALA A 128 -14.88 -11.88 -32.15
C ALA A 128 -13.52 -11.49 -32.76
N ALA A 129 -12.43 -11.59 -31.98
CA ALA A 129 -11.09 -11.36 -32.49
C ALA A 129 -10.64 -12.43 -33.50
N GLU A 130 -11.01 -13.70 -33.30
CA GLU A 130 -10.72 -14.78 -34.25
C GLU A 130 -11.51 -14.61 -35.56
N CYS A 131 -12.78 -14.21 -35.49
CA CYS A 131 -13.55 -13.84 -36.68
C CYS A 131 -12.94 -12.64 -37.41
N ALA A 132 -12.42 -11.66 -36.66
CA ALA A 132 -11.82 -10.48 -37.27
C ALA A 132 -10.46 -10.77 -37.90
N PHE A 133 -9.55 -11.46 -37.21
CA PHE A 133 -8.13 -11.56 -37.58
C PHE A 133 -7.67 -12.95 -38.01
N GLY A 134 -8.52 -13.97 -37.87
CA GLY A 134 -8.18 -15.37 -38.12
C GLY A 134 -7.67 -16.08 -36.87
N ALA A 135 -8.13 -17.33 -36.68
CA ALA A 135 -7.79 -18.13 -35.50
C ALA A 135 -6.29 -18.41 -35.36
N GLY A 136 -5.60 -18.75 -36.47
CA GLY A 136 -4.15 -19.01 -36.47
C GLY A 136 -3.33 -17.79 -36.05
N PHE A 137 -3.67 -16.61 -36.59
CA PHE A 137 -3.02 -15.35 -36.21
C PHE A 137 -3.23 -15.05 -34.72
N MET A 138 -4.45 -15.16 -34.23
CA MET A 138 -4.76 -14.91 -32.82
C MET A 138 -4.07 -15.91 -31.89
N SER A 139 -3.97 -17.19 -32.27
CA SER A 139 -3.23 -18.19 -31.51
C SER A 139 -1.76 -17.81 -31.39
N HIS A 140 -1.10 -17.49 -32.51
CA HIS A 140 0.30 -17.09 -32.51
C HIS A 140 0.55 -15.86 -31.60
N LYS A 141 -0.35 -14.86 -31.63
CA LYS A 141 -0.24 -13.68 -30.75
C LYS A 141 -0.40 -14.03 -29.28
N ARG A 142 -1.30 -14.97 -28.93
CA ARG A 142 -1.45 -15.46 -27.55
C ARG A 142 -0.21 -16.20 -27.08
N ASP A 143 0.36 -17.06 -27.91
CA ASP A 143 1.57 -17.81 -27.57
C ASP A 143 2.76 -16.87 -27.37
N ALA A 144 2.91 -15.87 -28.23
CA ALA A 144 3.92 -14.83 -28.06
C ALA A 144 3.73 -14.04 -26.75
N ALA A 145 2.49 -13.66 -26.42
CA ALA A 145 2.18 -12.99 -25.16
C ALA A 145 2.47 -13.86 -23.93
N ALA A 146 2.15 -15.16 -23.99
CA ALA A 146 2.44 -16.13 -22.94
C ALA A 146 3.95 -16.30 -22.71
N ARG A 147 4.73 -16.44 -23.80
CA ARG A 147 6.20 -16.49 -23.72
C ARG A 147 6.78 -15.22 -23.09
N ASN A 148 6.31 -14.05 -23.51
CA ASN A 148 6.76 -12.77 -22.96
C ASN A 148 6.40 -12.63 -21.47
N ALA A 149 5.21 -13.06 -21.06
CA ALA A 149 4.79 -13.06 -19.67
C ALA A 149 5.64 -14.03 -18.82
N ALA A 150 5.94 -15.22 -19.35
CA ALA A 150 6.81 -16.19 -18.69
C ALA A 150 8.23 -15.63 -18.50
N ALA A 151 8.82 -15.03 -19.53
CA ALA A 151 10.13 -14.39 -19.46
C ALA A 151 10.16 -13.25 -18.42
N ARG A 152 9.15 -12.38 -18.42
CA ARG A 152 9.01 -11.31 -17.42
C ARG A 152 8.89 -11.86 -16.00
N ASN A 153 8.12 -12.93 -15.81
CA ASN A 153 7.95 -13.57 -14.51
C ASN A 153 9.25 -14.25 -14.04
N ALA A 154 10.01 -14.87 -14.94
CA ALA A 154 11.33 -15.43 -14.64
C ALA A 154 12.30 -14.33 -14.19
N ALA A 155 12.41 -13.25 -14.97
CA ALA A 155 13.26 -12.10 -14.61
C ALA A 155 12.84 -11.47 -13.26
N ALA A 156 11.54 -11.35 -12.99
CA ALA A 156 11.05 -10.85 -11.71
C ALA A 156 11.40 -11.78 -10.53
N ARG A 157 11.35 -13.11 -10.76
CA ARG A 157 11.75 -14.11 -9.76
C ARG A 157 13.24 -14.06 -9.50
N GLU A 158 14.07 -13.96 -10.54
CA GLU A 158 15.52 -13.79 -10.42
C GLU A 158 15.89 -12.51 -9.68
N ALA A 159 15.26 -11.38 -10.03
CA ALA A 159 15.45 -10.11 -9.34
C ALA A 159 15.05 -10.21 -7.86
N ALA A 160 13.92 -10.85 -7.55
CA ALA A 160 13.49 -11.08 -6.17
C ALA A 160 14.45 -12.03 -5.41
N ALA A 161 14.95 -13.06 -6.09
CA ALA A 161 15.92 -13.99 -5.52
C ALA A 161 17.26 -13.29 -5.20
N GLY A 162 17.70 -12.34 -6.03
CA GLY A 162 18.89 -11.52 -5.76
C GLY A 162 18.66 -10.42 -4.70
N ALA A 163 17.45 -9.86 -4.60
CA ALA A 163 17.12 -8.83 -3.62
C ALA A 163 17.03 -9.37 -2.18
N ARG A 164 16.53 -10.59 -2.00
CA ARG A 164 16.39 -11.25 -0.68
C ARG A 164 17.70 -11.37 0.12
N PRO A 165 18.79 -11.95 -0.41
CA PRO A 165 20.05 -12.07 0.31
C PRO A 165 20.70 -10.71 0.55
N ARG A 166 20.58 -9.75 -0.40
CA ARG A 166 21.08 -8.38 -0.20
C ARG A 166 20.36 -7.68 0.96
N ALA A 167 19.03 -7.83 1.03
CA ALA A 167 18.24 -7.29 2.14
C ALA A 167 18.50 -8.02 3.48
N ALA A 168 18.83 -9.31 3.46
CA ALA A 168 19.27 -10.04 4.65
C ALA A 168 20.63 -9.52 5.13
N ALA A 169 21.63 -9.48 4.24
CA ALA A 169 22.97 -8.97 4.55
C ALA A 169 22.95 -7.52 5.06
N ALA A 170 22.10 -6.65 4.49
CA ALA A 170 21.94 -5.29 4.98
C ALA A 170 21.37 -5.23 6.42
N ARG A 171 20.41 -6.10 6.75
CA ARG A 171 19.87 -6.21 8.12
C ARG A 171 20.92 -6.75 9.09
N ASP A 172 21.67 -7.77 8.69
CA ASP A 172 22.74 -8.35 9.51
C ASP A 172 23.86 -7.33 9.78
N ALA A 173 24.25 -6.57 8.76
CA ALA A 173 25.21 -5.48 8.89
C ALA A 173 24.69 -4.36 9.82
N ALA A 174 23.42 -3.98 9.71
CA ALA A 174 22.80 -3.00 10.61
C ALA A 174 22.77 -3.51 12.07
N ALA A 175 22.41 -4.77 12.27
CA ALA A 175 22.41 -5.40 13.60
C ALA A 175 23.83 -5.48 14.20
N ALA A 176 24.84 -5.81 13.39
CA ALA A 176 26.24 -5.83 13.81
C ALA A 176 26.72 -4.44 14.26
N ARG A 177 26.41 -3.39 13.49
CA ARG A 177 26.73 -2.00 13.86
C ARG A 177 26.05 -1.59 15.16
N ALA A 178 24.78 -1.94 15.34
CA ALA A 178 24.03 -1.65 16.57
C ALA A 178 24.65 -2.35 17.79
N ARG A 179 25.05 -3.63 17.66
CA ARG A 179 25.75 -4.37 18.71
C ARG A 179 27.11 -3.75 19.05
N ALA A 180 27.89 -3.37 18.04
CA ALA A 180 29.18 -2.70 18.25
C ALA A 180 29.01 -1.36 19.00
N ALA A 181 28.06 -0.52 18.58
CA ALA A 181 27.75 0.74 19.26
C ALA A 181 27.25 0.54 20.70
N ALA A 182 26.46 -0.51 20.96
CA ALA A 182 26.06 -0.86 22.33
C ALA A 182 27.26 -1.30 23.18
N ALA A 183 28.18 -2.10 22.64
CA ALA A 183 29.39 -2.52 23.32
C ALA A 183 30.31 -1.33 23.66
N THR A 184 30.48 -0.37 22.74
CA THR A 184 31.24 0.87 23.00
C THR A 184 30.63 1.66 24.16
N ARG A 185 29.30 1.83 24.18
CA ARG A 185 28.59 2.51 25.27
C ARG A 185 28.73 1.80 26.61
N ALA A 186 28.58 0.48 26.62
CA ALA A 186 28.76 -0.32 27.83
C ALA A 186 30.17 -0.22 28.39
N ARG A 187 31.21 -0.24 27.53
CA ARG A 187 32.60 -0.06 27.92
C ARG A 187 32.84 1.34 28.51
N ALA A 188 32.36 2.38 27.84
CA ALA A 188 32.49 3.76 28.32
C ALA A 188 31.83 3.97 29.69
N ALA A 189 30.65 3.37 29.92
CA ALA A 189 29.99 3.37 31.22
C ALA A 189 30.80 2.59 32.27
N ALA A 190 31.34 1.42 31.92
CA ALA A 190 32.13 0.59 32.84
C ALA A 190 33.43 1.28 33.31
N GLU A 191 34.07 2.08 32.45
CA GLU A 191 35.29 2.85 32.79
C GLU A 191 35.04 3.92 33.86
N VAL A 192 33.81 4.41 34.01
CA VAL A 192 33.42 5.46 34.98
C VAL A 192 33.15 4.87 36.38
N ILE A 193 32.68 3.62 36.47
CA ILE A 193 32.23 2.99 37.72
C ILE A 193 33.31 2.97 38.83
N PRO A 194 34.59 2.59 38.58
CA PRO A 194 35.61 2.55 39.63
C PRO A 194 35.84 3.92 40.29
N TRP A 195 35.79 4.99 39.49
CA TRP A 195 35.97 6.37 39.97
C TRP A 195 34.80 6.82 40.84
N LEU A 196 33.56 6.53 40.42
CA LEU A 196 32.36 6.82 41.21
C LEU A 196 32.36 6.08 42.55
N ARG A 197 32.78 4.82 42.58
CA ARG A 197 32.93 4.05 43.83
C ARG A 197 33.98 4.66 44.75
N ARG A 198 35.09 5.17 44.19
CA ARG A 198 36.13 5.85 44.97
C ARG A 198 35.65 7.17 45.57
N LEU A 199 34.64 7.80 44.97
CA LEU A 199 33.94 8.98 45.50
C LEU A 199 32.87 8.64 46.55
N GLY A 200 32.70 7.36 46.91
CA GLY A 200 31.81 6.92 47.99
C GLY A 200 30.43 6.43 47.54
N LEU A 201 30.14 6.36 46.24
CA LEU A 201 28.86 5.82 45.75
C LEU A 201 28.81 4.29 45.93
N ARG A 202 27.64 3.77 46.28
CA ARG A 202 27.39 2.32 46.32
C ARG A 202 27.41 1.73 44.91
N ALA A 203 27.62 0.42 44.80
CA ALA A 203 27.85 -0.24 43.51
C ALA A 203 26.64 -0.19 42.55
N ASP A 204 25.43 -0.17 43.08
CA ASP A 204 24.18 0.05 42.35
C ASP A 204 24.04 1.53 41.91
N GLU A 205 24.32 2.48 42.79
CA GLU A 205 24.30 3.92 42.50
C GLU A 205 25.33 4.31 41.43
N ALA A 206 26.54 3.77 41.51
CA ALA A 206 27.60 3.99 40.54
C ALA A 206 27.23 3.42 39.15
N ARG A 207 26.57 2.26 39.10
CA ARG A 207 26.05 1.69 37.84
C ARG A 207 24.95 2.55 37.24
N HIS A 208 24.02 3.04 38.07
CA HIS A 208 22.94 3.92 37.62
C HIS A 208 23.46 5.26 37.11
N ALA A 209 24.42 5.87 37.80
CA ALA A 209 25.07 7.11 37.38
C ALA A 209 25.89 6.93 36.08
N ALA A 210 26.63 5.83 35.96
CA ALA A 210 27.40 5.51 34.75
C ALA A 210 26.53 5.34 33.50
N ALA A 211 25.30 4.83 33.64
CA ALA A 211 24.35 4.71 32.51
C ALA A 211 24.02 6.06 31.86
N ARG A 212 24.13 7.19 32.58
CA ARG A 212 23.90 8.54 32.01
C ARG A 212 24.96 8.95 30.99
N CYS A 213 26.10 8.27 30.95
CA CYS A 213 27.17 8.51 29.99
C CYS A 213 26.99 7.75 28.67
N GLU A 214 26.01 6.84 28.59
CA GLU A 214 25.73 6.07 27.37
C GLU A 214 25.56 6.93 26.10
N PRO A 215 24.99 8.16 26.14
CA PRO A 215 24.89 9.01 24.95
C PRO A 215 26.22 9.61 24.46
N ILE A 216 27.28 9.59 25.29
CA ILE A 216 28.58 10.22 25.00
C ILE A 216 29.75 9.24 25.20
N PRO A 217 29.74 8.06 24.52
CA PRO A 217 30.74 7.02 24.78
C PRO A 217 32.17 7.45 24.40
N ASP A 218 32.30 8.29 23.38
CA ASP A 218 33.59 8.75 22.85
C ASP A 218 34.12 10.01 23.55
N ALA A 219 33.37 10.58 24.49
CA ALA A 219 33.82 11.77 25.24
C ALA A 219 34.99 11.43 26.19
N PRO A 220 35.87 12.39 26.51
CA PRO A 220 36.93 12.20 27.48
C PRO A 220 36.39 11.72 28.84
N LEU A 221 37.19 10.96 29.58
CA LEU A 221 36.79 10.39 30.87
C LEU A 221 36.24 11.44 31.86
N GLU A 222 36.86 12.62 31.91
CA GLU A 222 36.43 13.73 32.77
C GLU A 222 35.01 14.20 32.44
N GLU A 223 34.69 14.35 31.15
CA GLU A 223 33.37 14.79 30.70
C GLU A 223 32.31 13.73 30.98
N ARG A 224 32.64 12.45 30.79
CA ARG A 224 31.76 11.33 31.18
C ARG A 224 31.53 11.32 32.70
N LEU A 225 32.56 11.51 33.52
CA LEU A 225 32.42 11.61 34.98
C LEU A 225 31.51 12.78 35.39
N ARG A 226 31.64 13.94 34.73
CA ARG A 226 30.80 15.11 34.97
C ARG A 226 29.33 14.82 34.68
N VAL A 227 29.04 14.15 33.55
CA VAL A 227 27.67 13.75 33.19
C VAL A 227 27.13 12.67 34.13
N ALA A 228 27.96 11.70 34.55
CA ALA A 228 27.56 10.69 35.53
C ALA A 228 27.18 11.32 36.88
N LEU A 229 27.98 12.25 37.39
CA LEU A 229 27.74 12.93 38.67
C LEU A 229 26.59 13.94 38.62
N SER A 230 26.12 14.30 37.42
CA SER A 230 25.02 15.25 37.26
C SER A 230 23.70 14.77 37.88
N CYS A 231 23.54 13.48 38.17
CA CYS A 231 22.36 12.97 38.89
C CYS A 231 22.33 13.37 40.38
N PHE A 232 23.43 13.85 40.93
CA PHE A 232 23.52 14.33 42.32
C PHE A 232 23.54 15.86 42.43
N ALA A 233 23.66 16.56 41.30
CA ALA A 233 23.50 18.01 41.28
C ALA A 233 22.02 18.36 41.52
N ARG A 234 21.72 19.05 42.63
CA ARG A 234 20.41 19.68 42.82
C ARG A 234 20.14 20.60 41.63
N PRO A 235 18.92 20.63 41.04
CA PRO A 235 18.60 21.64 40.05
C PRO A 235 18.83 23.00 40.70
N SER A 236 19.71 23.80 40.11
CA SER A 236 19.93 25.18 40.55
C SER A 236 18.58 25.89 40.48
N GLN A 237 18.00 26.23 41.64
CA GLN A 237 16.90 27.18 41.65
C GLN A 237 17.42 28.45 40.99
N GLY A 238 16.88 28.76 39.81
CA GLY A 238 17.23 29.97 39.09
C GLY A 238 16.98 31.16 40.00
N ARG A 239 18.03 31.94 40.26
CA ARG A 239 17.94 33.28 40.83
C ARG A 239 16.93 34.08 40.00
N ALA A 240 15.74 34.29 40.53
CA ALA A 240 14.83 35.30 40.02
C ALA A 240 15.52 36.66 40.21
N THR A 241 16.04 37.22 39.11
CA THR A 241 16.51 38.59 39.06
C THR A 241 15.32 39.52 39.31
N GLY A 242 15.46 40.37 40.33
CA GLY A 242 14.40 41.19 40.86
C GLY A 242 13.85 42.24 39.90
N ARG A 243 12.60 42.63 40.18
CA ARG A 243 12.01 43.87 39.70
C ARG A 243 11.58 44.67 40.94
N LEU A 244 12.28 45.77 41.21
CA LEU A 244 11.88 46.76 42.21
C LEU A 244 10.58 47.46 41.76
N PRO A 245 9.66 47.82 42.67
CA PRO A 245 8.52 48.67 42.34
C PRO A 245 8.95 50.14 42.23
N ALA A 246 8.36 50.86 41.26
CA ALA A 246 8.55 52.31 41.09
C ALA A 246 7.76 53.11 42.15
N PRO A 247 8.27 54.27 42.61
CA PRO A 247 7.57 55.09 43.59
C PRO A 247 6.45 55.94 42.98
N THR A 248 5.31 55.91 43.70
CA THR A 248 4.12 56.79 43.75
C THR A 248 3.62 57.46 42.48
#